data_AF-B0BGB0-F1
#
_entry.id   AF-B0BGB0-F1
#
_cell.length_a   1.000
_cell.length_b   1.000
_cell.length_c   1.000
_cell.angle_alpha   90.00
_cell.angle_beta   90.00
_cell.angle_gamma   90.00
#
_symmetry.space_group_name_H-M   'P 1'
#
loop_
_entity.id
_entity.type
_entity.pdbx_description
1 polymer ?
#
loop_
_entity_poly.entity_id
_entity_poly.type
_entity_poly.pdbx_seq_one_letter_code
_entity_poly.pdbx_strand_id
1 'polypeptide(L)'
;MESVNTSFLSPSLVTIRDFDNGQFAVLRIGRTGFPADKGDIDLCLDKMKGVRDAQQSIGDDTEFGFKGPHIRIRCVDIDDKHTYNAMVYVDLIVGTGASEVERETAEELAKEKLRAALQVDIADEHSCVTQFEMKLREELLSSDSFHPDKDEYYKDFL
;
A
#
# COMPACT_ATOMS: atom_id res chain seq x y z
N MET A 1 -10.02 -18.80 11.90
CA MET A 1 -9.40 -17.46 11.89
C MET A 1 -9.97 -16.77 10.66
N GLU A 2 -10.47 -15.54 10.78
CA GLU A 2 -10.93 -14.78 9.61
C GLU A 2 -9.71 -14.41 8.75
N SER A 3 -9.86 -14.45 7.42
CA SER A 3 -8.79 -14.10 6.47
C SER A 3 -8.39 -12.63 6.56
N VAL A 4 -9.35 -11.78 6.89
CA VAL A 4 -9.18 -10.33 7.08
C VAL A 4 -9.70 -9.96 8.46
N ASN A 5 -8.91 -9.17 9.19
CA ASN A 5 -9.33 -8.55 10.45
C ASN A 5 -9.33 -7.03 10.31
N THR A 6 -10.50 -6.42 10.55
CA THR A 6 -10.67 -4.96 10.54
C THR A 6 -10.93 -4.47 11.96
N SER A 7 -10.36 -3.31 12.31
CA SER A 7 -10.56 -2.69 13.63
C SER A 7 -10.65 -1.18 13.51
N PHE A 8 -11.68 -0.59 14.13
CA PHE A 8 -11.86 0.85 14.19
C PHE A 8 -11.09 1.41 15.39
N LEU A 9 -10.04 2.16 15.13
CA LEU A 9 -9.35 2.95 16.17
C LEU A 9 -10.10 4.25 16.47
N SER A 10 -10.76 4.81 15.45
CA SER A 10 -11.72 5.90 15.56
C SER A 10 -12.77 5.76 14.43
N PRO A 11 -13.85 6.56 14.41
CA PRO A 11 -14.83 6.48 13.33
C PRO A 11 -14.20 6.62 11.94
N SER A 12 -13.20 7.49 11.77
CA SER A 12 -12.54 7.79 10.51
C SER A 12 -11.16 7.13 10.36
N LEU A 13 -10.79 6.19 11.25
CA LEU A 13 -9.48 5.52 11.26
C LEU A 13 -9.66 4.03 11.53
N VAL A 14 -9.33 3.21 10.54
CA VAL A 14 -9.51 1.76 10.55
C VAL A 14 -8.18 1.09 10.21
N THR A 15 -7.81 0.08 10.98
CA THR A 15 -6.70 -0.81 10.63
C THR A 15 -7.24 -2.07 9.97
N ILE A 16 -6.61 -2.50 8.88
CA ILE A 16 -7.01 -3.67 8.11
C ILE A 16 -5.80 -4.60 8.00
N ARG A 17 -5.95 -5.82 8.54
CA ARG A 17 -4.95 -6.89 8.45
C ARG A 17 -5.47 -8.00 7.56
N ASP A 18 -4.74 -8.29 6.50
CA ASP A 18 -4.99 -9.42 5.60
C ASP A 18 -3.95 -10.51 5.89
N PHE A 19 -4.41 -11.63 6.43
CA PHE A 19 -3.54 -12.75 6.78
C PHE A 19 -3.17 -13.62 5.59
N ASP A 20 -4.05 -13.73 4.58
CA ASP A 20 -3.81 -14.57 3.40
C ASP A 20 -2.75 -13.93 2.50
N ASN A 21 -2.79 -12.60 2.34
CA ASN A 21 -1.82 -11.84 1.55
C ASN A 21 -0.64 -11.31 2.38
N GLY A 22 -0.69 -11.47 3.71
CA GLY A 22 0.34 -11.00 4.63
C GLY A 22 0.54 -9.49 4.57
N GLN A 23 -0.54 -8.72 4.43
CA GLN A 23 -0.52 -7.27 4.30
C GLN A 23 -1.18 -6.58 5.49
N PHE A 24 -0.73 -5.36 5.78
CA PHE A 24 -1.38 -4.45 6.72
C PHE A 24 -1.56 -3.06 6.08
N ALA A 25 -2.74 -2.48 6.22
CA ALA A 25 -3.05 -1.15 5.74
C ALA A 25 -3.82 -0.35 6.80
N VAL A 26 -3.59 0.96 6.79
CA VAL A 26 -4.39 1.92 7.55
C VAL A 26 -5.35 2.61 6.59
N LEU A 27 -6.65 2.45 6.80
CA LEU A 27 -7.67 3.23 6.13
C LEU A 27 -7.99 4.47 6.97
N ARG A 28 -7.94 5.64 6.35
CA ARG A 28 -8.34 6.90 6.99
C ARG A 28 -9.23 7.73 6.08
N ILE A 29 -10.16 8.46 6.68
CA ILE A 29 -10.92 9.51 5.99
C ILE A 29 -10.39 10.85 6.51
N GLY A 30 -9.17 11.19 6.10
CA GLY A 30 -8.37 12.24 6.74
C GLY A 30 -8.91 13.65 6.49
N ARG A 31 -9.48 13.91 5.31
CA ARG A 31 -9.89 15.27 4.93
C ARG A 31 -11.19 15.73 5.59
N THR A 32 -12.17 14.83 5.70
CA THR A 32 -13.51 15.16 6.22
C THR A 32 -13.74 14.63 7.63
N GLY A 33 -13.05 13.54 8.02
CA GLY A 33 -13.28 12.88 9.30
C GLY A 33 -14.62 12.14 9.39
N PHE A 34 -15.23 11.80 8.25
CA PHE A 34 -16.46 11.00 8.25
C PHE A 34 -16.21 9.58 8.79
N PRO A 35 -17.21 8.95 9.42
CA PRO A 35 -17.12 7.55 9.79
C PRO A 35 -16.92 6.69 8.54
N ALA A 36 -15.90 5.84 8.55
CA ALA A 36 -15.65 4.90 7.46
C ALA A 36 -16.79 3.88 7.40
N ASP A 37 -17.33 3.70 6.20
CA ASP A 37 -18.37 2.72 5.93
C ASP A 37 -17.81 1.44 5.31
N LYS A 38 -18.72 0.54 4.93
CA LYS A 38 -18.31 -0.73 4.31
C LYS A 38 -17.66 -0.53 2.94
N GLY A 39 -18.16 0.43 2.14
CA GLY A 39 -17.61 0.74 0.83
C GLY A 39 -16.17 1.26 0.92
N ASP A 40 -15.86 2.08 1.93
CA ASP A 40 -14.49 2.55 2.19
C ASP A 40 -13.53 1.39 2.52
N ILE A 41 -14.01 0.41 3.30
CA ILE A 41 -13.23 -0.79 3.67
C ILE A 41 -13.02 -1.69 2.45
N ASP A 42 -14.08 -1.95 1.68
CA ASP A 42 -14.02 -2.76 0.46
C ASP A 42 -13.08 -2.11 -0.58
N LEU A 43 -13.15 -0.79 -0.77
CA LEU A 43 -12.22 -0.02 -1.59
C LEU A 43 -10.77 -0.20 -1.10
N CYS A 44 -10.52 -0.11 0.20
CA CYS A 44 -9.18 -0.29 0.75
C CYS A 44 -8.63 -1.70 0.48
N LEU A 45 -9.45 -2.74 0.63
CA LEU A 45 -9.06 -4.12 0.31
C LEU A 45 -8.70 -4.28 -1.17
N ASP A 46 -9.46 -3.65 -2.07
CA ASP A 46 -9.14 -3.65 -3.50
C ASP A 46 -7.81 -2.95 -3.78
N LYS A 47 -7.49 -1.84 -3.10
CA LYS A 47 -6.18 -1.19 -3.22
C LYS A 47 -5.06 -2.05 -2.64
N MET A 48 -5.28 -2.74 -1.53
CA MET A 48 -4.30 -3.69 -0.96
C MET A 48 -3.97 -4.79 -1.97
N LYS A 49 -5.00 -5.37 -2.60
CA LYS A 49 -4.87 -6.36 -3.67
C LYS A 49 -4.14 -5.80 -4.89
N GLY A 50 -4.49 -4.59 -5.36
CA GLY A 50 -3.80 -3.94 -6.47
C GLY A 50 -2.30 -3.74 -6.20
N VAL A 51 -1.92 -3.33 -4.97
CA VAL A 51 -0.51 -3.26 -4.60
C VAL A 51 0.15 -4.64 -4.56
N ARG A 52 -0.57 -5.70 -4.13
CA ARG A 52 -0.07 -7.08 -4.15
C ARG A 52 0.19 -7.56 -5.59
N ASP A 53 -0.72 -7.28 -6.51
CA ASP A 53 -0.59 -7.62 -7.93
C ASP A 53 0.62 -6.86 -8.53
N ALA A 54 0.81 -5.59 -8.15
CA ALA A 54 1.98 -4.81 -8.54
C ALA A 54 3.29 -5.43 -8.02
N GLN A 55 3.35 -5.86 -6.75
CA GLN A 55 4.49 -6.59 -6.18
C GLN A 55 4.80 -7.83 -7.04
N GLN A 56 3.82 -8.71 -7.26
CA GLN A 56 4.01 -9.95 -8.01
C GLN A 56 4.45 -9.71 -9.46
N SER A 57 3.99 -8.62 -10.08
CA SER A 57 4.39 -8.26 -11.44
C SER A 57 5.85 -7.83 -11.57
N ILE A 58 6.45 -7.33 -10.48
CA ILE A 58 7.87 -6.96 -10.42
C ILE A 58 8.71 -8.16 -9.97
N GLY A 59 8.18 -8.92 -9.02
CA GLY A 59 8.72 -10.21 -8.59
C GLY A 59 8.01 -10.70 -7.34
N ASP A 60 7.80 -12.01 -7.23
CA ASP A 60 7.11 -12.58 -6.07
C ASP A 60 8.06 -12.64 -4.86
N ASP A 61 7.75 -11.84 -3.85
CA ASP A 61 8.56 -11.73 -2.65
C ASP A 61 8.36 -12.85 -1.63
N THR A 62 7.56 -13.86 -1.99
CA THR A 62 7.47 -15.13 -1.28
C THR A 62 8.50 -16.16 -1.77
N GLU A 63 9.15 -15.91 -2.91
CA GLU A 63 10.19 -16.80 -3.43
C GLU A 63 11.45 -16.79 -2.56
N PHE A 64 12.01 -17.98 -2.32
CA PHE A 64 13.22 -18.11 -1.50
C PHE A 64 14.38 -17.36 -2.14
N GLY A 65 14.98 -16.42 -1.40
CA GLY A 65 16.10 -15.61 -1.87
C GLY A 65 15.69 -14.40 -2.70
N PHE A 66 14.41 -13.99 -2.66
CA PHE A 66 13.97 -12.72 -3.23
C PHE A 66 14.82 -11.56 -2.73
N LYS A 67 15.32 -10.73 -3.65
CA LYS A 67 16.27 -9.64 -3.37
C LYS A 67 15.65 -8.26 -3.45
N GLY A 68 14.32 -8.18 -3.46
CA GLY A 68 13.62 -6.93 -3.72
C GLY A 68 13.48 -6.63 -5.22
N PRO A 69 12.87 -5.48 -5.53
CA PRO A 69 12.32 -4.51 -4.58
C PRO A 69 11.03 -5.01 -3.90
N HIS A 70 10.75 -4.53 -2.68
CA HIS A 70 9.46 -4.73 -2.03
C HIS A 70 8.59 -3.49 -2.20
N ILE A 71 7.34 -3.68 -2.58
CA ILE A 71 6.31 -2.66 -2.69
C ILE A 71 5.18 -3.06 -1.74
N ARG A 72 4.89 -2.18 -0.78
CA ARG A 72 3.85 -2.44 0.20
C ARG A 72 3.02 -1.20 0.47
N ILE A 73 1.73 -1.44 0.63
CA ILE A 73 0.78 -0.41 1.01
C ILE A 73 1.01 -0.01 2.47
N ARG A 74 0.83 1.27 2.75
CA ARG A 74 0.88 1.83 4.11
C ARG A 74 -0.47 2.33 4.54
N CYS A 75 -1.07 3.17 3.71
CA CYS A 75 -2.31 3.83 4.04
C CYS A 75 -3.14 4.09 2.79
N VAL A 76 -4.46 4.09 2.94
CA VAL A 76 -5.41 4.64 1.97
C VAL A 76 -6.11 5.80 2.66
N ASP A 77 -5.92 7.01 2.14
CA ASP A 77 -6.60 8.21 2.61
C ASP A 77 -7.72 8.59 1.64
N ILE A 78 -8.95 8.56 2.13
CA ILE A 78 -10.13 8.90 1.36
C ILE A 78 -10.46 10.37 1.56
N ASP A 79 -10.60 11.07 0.45
CA ASP A 79 -11.18 12.40 0.37
C ASP A 79 -12.61 12.27 -0.15
N ASP A 80 -13.57 12.49 0.76
CA ASP A 80 -15.00 12.44 0.47
C ASP A 80 -15.65 13.84 0.59
N LYS A 81 -14.91 14.90 0.25
CA LYS A 81 -15.43 16.27 0.43
C LYS A 81 -16.45 16.66 -0.64
N HIS A 82 -16.15 16.36 -1.90
CA HIS A 82 -16.91 16.83 -3.07
C HIS A 82 -17.04 15.77 -4.15
N THR A 83 -15.97 15.01 -4.35
CA THR A 83 -15.86 13.86 -5.22
C THR A 83 -15.17 12.77 -4.43
N TYR A 84 -15.53 11.53 -4.69
CA TYR A 84 -14.93 10.39 -4.00
C TYR A 84 -13.54 10.12 -4.59
N ASN A 85 -12.52 10.43 -3.80
CA ASN A 85 -11.12 10.36 -4.19
C ASN A 85 -10.33 9.56 -3.16
N ALA A 86 -9.29 8.86 -3.61
CA ALA A 86 -8.39 8.12 -2.73
C ALA A 86 -6.92 8.44 -3.04
N MET A 87 -6.14 8.69 -2.00
CA MET A 87 -4.68 8.76 -2.04
C MET A 87 -4.12 7.50 -1.40
N VAL A 88 -3.40 6.69 -2.18
CA VAL A 88 -2.74 5.47 -1.71
C VAL A 88 -1.28 5.77 -1.38
N TYR A 89 -0.88 5.54 -0.13
CA TYR A 89 0.49 5.66 0.33
C TYR A 89 1.18 4.31 0.25
N VAL A 90 2.30 4.26 -0.48
CA VAL A 90 3.06 3.03 -0.75
C VAL A 90 4.53 3.28 -0.41
N ASP A 91 5.19 2.29 0.19
CA ASP A 91 6.65 2.29 0.29
C ASP A 91 7.24 1.35 -0.77
N LEU A 92 8.30 1.81 -1.42
CA LEU A 92 9.21 0.99 -2.23
C LEU A 92 10.50 0.79 -1.45
N ILE A 93 10.83 -0.46 -1.12
CA ILE A 93 12.01 -0.83 -0.34
C ILE A 93 13.00 -1.55 -1.24
N VAL A 94 14.21 -1.01 -1.35
CA VAL A 94 15.33 -1.58 -2.11
C VAL A 94 16.48 -1.95 -1.18
N GLY A 95 17.36 -2.85 -1.63
CA GLY A 95 18.54 -3.25 -0.86
C GLY A 95 19.58 -2.13 -0.73
N THR A 96 20.24 -1.99 0.43
CA THR A 96 21.33 -1.01 0.70
C THR A 96 22.60 -1.15 -0.17
N GLY A 97 22.58 -2.03 -1.18
CA GLY A 97 23.65 -2.19 -2.17
C GLY A 97 23.21 -1.91 -3.61
N ALA A 98 21.96 -1.52 -3.83
CA ALA A 98 21.46 -1.17 -5.15
C ALA A 98 22.16 0.10 -5.65
N SER A 99 22.66 0.04 -6.88
CA SER A 99 23.19 1.22 -7.57
C SER A 99 22.08 2.24 -7.84
N GLU A 100 22.47 3.50 -8.06
CA GLU A 100 21.51 4.57 -8.39
C GLU A 100 20.63 4.21 -9.59
N VAL A 101 21.22 3.64 -10.64
CA VAL A 101 20.50 3.19 -11.84
C VAL A 101 19.50 2.07 -11.52
N GLU A 102 19.86 1.11 -10.67
CA GLU A 102 18.94 0.04 -10.25
C GLU A 102 17.78 0.61 -9.42
N ARG A 103 18.04 1.60 -8.56
CA ARG A 103 17.00 2.28 -7.76
C ARG A 103 16.03 3.06 -8.64
N GLU A 104 16.55 3.84 -9.58
CA GLU A 104 15.73 4.60 -10.54
C GLU A 104 14.88 3.65 -11.40
N THR A 105 15.48 2.57 -11.91
CA THR A 105 14.76 1.56 -12.69
C THR A 105 13.67 0.89 -11.87
N ALA A 106 13.95 0.53 -10.61
CA ALA A 106 12.97 -0.06 -9.71
C ALA A 106 11.83 0.91 -9.40
N GLU A 107 12.13 2.19 -9.19
CA GLU A 107 11.14 3.24 -8.99
C GLU A 107 10.23 3.45 -10.19
N GLU A 108 10.80 3.55 -11.40
CA GLU A 108 10.04 3.73 -12.63
C GLU A 108 9.12 2.55 -12.88
N LEU A 109 9.64 1.33 -12.73
CA LEU A 109 8.86 0.10 -12.88
C LEU A 109 7.75 0.04 -11.83
N ALA A 110 8.04 0.32 -10.56
CA ALA A 110 7.06 0.38 -9.48
C ALA A 110 5.93 1.37 -9.79
N LYS A 111 6.28 2.60 -10.22
CA LYS A 111 5.31 3.63 -10.59
C LYS A 111 4.43 3.19 -11.75
N GLU A 112 5.00 2.53 -12.77
CA GLU A 112 4.23 2.00 -13.90
C GLU A 112 3.22 0.94 -13.44
N LYS A 113 3.68 -0.05 -12.67
CA LYS A 113 2.82 -1.15 -12.20
C LYS A 113 1.73 -0.68 -11.24
N LEU A 114 2.06 0.24 -10.33
CA LEU A 114 1.08 0.84 -9.42
C LEU A 114 0.03 1.68 -10.16
N ARG A 115 0.42 2.46 -11.19
CA ARG A 115 -0.55 3.22 -11.99
C ARG A 115 -1.61 2.32 -12.62
N ALA A 116 -1.18 1.21 -13.21
CA ALA A 116 -2.09 0.24 -13.82
C ALA A 116 -2.95 -0.47 -12.77
N ALA A 117 -2.33 -0.99 -11.70
CA ALA A 117 -3.02 -1.81 -10.70
C ALA A 117 -3.99 -1.01 -9.82
N LEU A 118 -3.71 0.27 -9.56
CA LEU A 118 -4.57 1.14 -8.74
C LEU A 118 -5.58 1.96 -9.56
N GLN A 119 -5.55 1.83 -10.89
CA GLN A 119 -6.39 2.61 -11.82
C GLN A 119 -6.22 4.12 -11.62
N VAL A 120 -4.97 4.59 -11.58
CA VAL A 120 -4.66 5.99 -11.27
C VAL A 120 -5.25 6.93 -12.32
N ASP A 121 -5.83 8.04 -11.85
CA ASP A 121 -6.51 9.07 -12.65
C ASP A 121 -7.70 8.56 -13.49
N ILE A 122 -8.23 7.37 -13.17
CA ILE A 122 -9.43 6.77 -13.79
C ILE A 122 -10.43 6.46 -12.66
N ALA A 123 -11.72 6.52 -12.97
CA ALA A 123 -12.77 6.09 -12.04
C ALA A 123 -12.75 4.56 -11.91
N ASP A 124 -12.60 4.06 -10.69
CA ASP A 124 -12.64 2.63 -10.39
C ASP A 124 -14.07 2.09 -10.23
N GLU A 125 -14.18 0.82 -9.83
CA GLU A 125 -15.47 0.14 -9.63
C GLU A 125 -16.35 0.79 -8.55
N HIS A 126 -15.75 1.58 -7.65
CA HIS A 126 -16.43 2.36 -6.62
C HIS A 126 -16.73 3.79 -7.07
N SER A 127 -16.50 4.12 -8.35
CA SER A 127 -16.52 5.50 -8.87
C SER A 127 -15.54 6.42 -8.14
N CYS A 128 -14.46 5.87 -7.57
CA CYS A 128 -13.39 6.61 -6.93
C CYS A 128 -12.30 6.96 -7.94
N VAL A 129 -11.79 8.19 -7.91
CA VAL A 129 -10.58 8.56 -8.66
C VAL A 129 -9.37 8.45 -7.73
N THR A 130 -8.46 7.55 -8.08
CA THR A 130 -7.31 7.19 -7.26
C THR A 130 -6.03 7.91 -7.70
N GLN A 131 -5.21 8.32 -6.73
CA GLN A 131 -3.83 8.75 -6.89
C GLN A 131 -2.96 7.98 -5.89
N PHE A 132 -1.63 8.05 -6.05
CA PHE A 132 -0.71 7.44 -5.08
C PHE A 132 0.53 8.31 -4.84
N GLU A 133 1.06 8.18 -3.63
CA GLU A 133 2.36 8.71 -3.24
C GLU A 133 3.26 7.53 -2.85
N MET A 134 4.47 7.50 -3.41
CA MET A 134 5.43 6.43 -3.15
C MET A 134 6.70 6.99 -2.52
N LYS A 135 7.13 6.39 -1.41
CA LYS A 135 8.37 6.73 -0.72
C LYS A 135 9.42 5.63 -0.90
N LEU A 136 10.61 6.01 -1.37
CA LEU A 136 11.74 5.10 -1.47
C LEU A 136 12.39 4.89 -0.09
N ARG A 137 12.71 3.64 0.23
CA ARG A 137 13.46 3.24 1.43
C ARG A 137 14.58 2.28 1.05
N GLU A 138 15.71 2.39 1.73
CA GLU A 138 16.86 1.50 1.54
C GLU A 138 17.11 0.72 2.82
N GLU A 139 17.07 -0.61 2.73
CA GLU A 139 17.32 -1.48 3.87
C GLU A 139 18.16 -2.71 3.52
N LEU A 140 18.80 -3.30 4.53
CA LEU A 140 19.47 -4.58 4.37
C LEU A 140 18.41 -5.70 4.39
N LEU A 141 17.93 -6.08 3.20
CA LEU A 141 16.83 -7.05 3.03
C LEU A 141 17.15 -8.45 3.60
N SER A 142 18.43 -8.81 3.70
CA SER A 142 18.88 -10.08 4.29
C SER A 142 18.99 -10.03 5.83
N SER A 143 18.60 -8.93 6.47
CA SER A 143 18.63 -8.81 7.93
C SER A 143 17.48 -9.60 8.55
N ASP A 144 17.74 -10.33 9.63
CA ASP A 144 16.69 -10.99 10.43
C ASP A 144 15.68 -10.00 11.04
N SER A 145 16.06 -8.73 11.14
CA SER A 145 15.18 -7.65 11.61
C SER A 145 14.36 -7.01 10.49
N PHE A 146 14.54 -7.45 9.24
CA PHE A 146 13.79 -6.94 8.09
C PHE A 146 12.39 -7.56 8.01
N HIS A 147 11.39 -6.71 7.77
CA HIS A 147 10.04 -7.09 7.41
C HIS A 147 9.52 -6.04 6.44
N PRO A 148 8.77 -6.41 5.38
CA PRO A 148 8.25 -5.44 4.43
C PRO A 148 7.18 -4.53 5.04
N ASP A 149 6.54 -4.95 6.13
CA ASP A 149 5.53 -4.18 6.91
C ASP A 149 5.98 -4.04 8.38
N LYS A 150 7.06 -3.30 8.66
CA LYS A 150 7.51 -3.02 10.05
C LYS A 150 6.67 -1.94 10.71
N ASP A 151 6.57 -1.99 12.04
CA ASP A 151 5.87 -1.01 12.86
C ASP A 151 6.31 0.44 12.57
N GLU A 152 7.61 0.67 12.37
CA GLU A 152 8.15 2.01 12.08
C GLU A 152 7.61 2.62 10.79
N TYR A 153 7.18 1.81 9.83
CA TYR A 153 6.72 2.30 8.53
C TYR A 153 5.30 2.88 8.59
N TYR A 154 4.54 2.57 9.65
CA TYR A 154 3.17 3.05 9.83
C TYR A 154 3.05 4.25 10.77
N LYS A 155 4.16 4.73 11.35
CA LYS A 155 4.20 5.86 12.30
C LYS A 155 3.66 7.18 11.73
N ASP A 156 3.71 7.34 10.41
CA ASP A 156 3.18 8.54 9.74
C ASP A 156 1.63 8.52 9.66
N PHE A 157 1.00 7.39 10.00
CA PHE A 157 -0.45 7.14 9.82
C PHE A 157 -1.19 6.69 11.10
N LEU A 158 -0.47 6.44 12.20
CA LEU A 158 -0.99 5.94 13.48
C LEU A 158 -0.62 6.86 14.66
#